data_AF-A0A960V291-F1
#
_entry.id   AF-A0A960V291-F1
#
_cell.length_a   1.000
_cell.length_b   1.000
_cell.length_c   1.000
_cell.angle_alpha   90.00
_cell.angle_beta   90.00
_cell.angle_gamma   90.00
#
_symmetry.space_group_name_H-M   'P 1'
#
loop_
_entity.id
_entity.type
_entity.pdbx_description
1 polymer ?
#
loop_
_entity_poly.entity_id
_entity_poly.type
_entity_poly.pdbx_seq_one_letter_code
_entity_poly.pdbx_strand_id
1 'polypeptide(L)'
;MAPNQQGMDACVVIIDDDENIRLLLKEMFIRSKYRVGSSQSAEAGFSMVSEMFPDLIISDISLPGMNGLDLLRKLKINQHLRLIPVIMLTAISEKTTVVQALRSGASDYFVKPFKTSQLLQRSHELIKETIAIKSNLHKTERPVAMLRQHGLTFFEIRQFPNRNTVEYFQTLLTASFRNQTRNDNFIVDIRPVSEGGEILQKFLQFLIKSFHPFKLRFLVGRHYALMMDLVRVEDMDQQLFLSVADLENSLGIKLPNLNQLQ
;
A
#
# COMPACT_ATOMS: atom_id res chain seq x y z
N MET A 1 19.26 -30.18 -10.59
CA MET A 1 17.96 -29.86 -11.23
C MET A 1 17.70 -28.37 -11.00
N ALA A 2 17.41 -27.63 -12.07
CA ALA A 2 17.33 -26.17 -12.09
C ALA A 2 16.14 -25.63 -11.26
N PRO A 3 16.24 -24.40 -10.70
CA PRO A 3 15.20 -23.84 -9.85
C PRO A 3 13.97 -23.44 -10.67
N ASN A 4 12.82 -23.91 -10.19
CA ASN A 4 11.43 -23.53 -10.47
C ASN A 4 11.22 -22.33 -11.41
N GLN A 5 10.84 -22.61 -12.65
CA GLN A 5 10.28 -21.65 -13.60
C GLN A 5 8.77 -21.51 -13.37
N GLN A 6 8.38 -20.65 -12.44
CA GLN A 6 7.03 -20.06 -12.45
C GLN A 6 7.11 -18.81 -13.32
N GLY A 7 6.59 -18.87 -14.55
CA GLY A 7 6.35 -17.69 -15.36
C GLY A 7 5.36 -16.80 -14.60
N MET A 8 5.84 -15.68 -14.09
CA MET A 8 4.99 -14.68 -13.45
C MET A 8 4.17 -14.02 -14.55
N ASP A 9 2.85 -13.98 -14.41
CA ASP A 9 1.91 -13.33 -15.34
C ASP A 9 1.99 -11.79 -15.25
N ALA A 10 3.22 -11.30 -15.07
CA ALA A 10 3.58 -9.94 -14.77
C ALA A 10 3.61 -9.09 -16.04
N CYS A 11 3.22 -7.82 -15.89
CA CYS A 11 3.13 -6.89 -17.00
C CYS A 11 4.29 -5.88 -16.97
N VAL A 12 4.96 -5.70 -18.10
CA VAL A 12 6.01 -4.69 -18.29
C VAL A 12 5.52 -3.66 -19.29
N VAL A 13 5.70 -2.37 -18.99
CA VAL A 13 5.46 -1.28 -19.94
C VAL A 13 6.78 -0.65 -20.35
N ILE A 14 7.00 -0.57 -21.66
CA ILE A 14 8.20 0.03 -22.26
C ILE A 14 7.83 1.37 -22.89
N ILE A 15 8.59 2.41 -22.59
CA ILE A 15 8.37 3.77 -23.09
C ILE A 15 9.68 4.28 -23.67
N ASP A 16 9.80 4.28 -24.99
CA ASP A 16 11.02 4.67 -25.70
C ASP A 16 10.58 5.18 -27.08
N ASP A 17 11.11 6.28 -27.58
CA ASP A 17 10.75 6.81 -28.90
C ASP A 17 11.43 6.03 -30.05
N ASP A 18 12.52 5.32 -29.77
CA ASP A 18 13.20 4.44 -30.73
C ASP A 18 12.44 3.11 -30.90
N GLU A 19 11.91 2.88 -32.11
CA GLU A 19 11.18 1.66 -32.46
C GLU A 19 12.02 0.39 -32.33
N ASN A 20 13.31 0.44 -32.68
CA ASN A 20 14.17 -0.74 -32.63
C ASN A 20 14.41 -1.16 -31.17
N ILE A 21 14.58 -0.19 -30.27
CA ILE A 21 14.70 -0.46 -28.83
C ILE A 21 13.39 -1.05 -28.29
N ARG A 22 12.23 -0.46 -28.65
CA ARG A 22 10.92 -1.01 -28.24
C ARG A 22 10.73 -2.44 -28.72
N LEU A 23 11.03 -2.75 -29.98
CA LEU A 23 10.90 -4.09 -30.56
C LEU A 23 11.84 -5.08 -29.87
N LEU A 24 13.11 -4.74 -29.71
CA LEU A 24 14.11 -5.55 -29.01
C LEU A 24 13.66 -5.93 -27.60
N LEU A 25 13.24 -4.93 -26.81
CA LEU A 25 12.80 -5.13 -25.44
C LEU A 25 11.51 -5.93 -25.38
N LYS A 26 10.55 -5.65 -26.28
CA LYS A 26 9.29 -6.37 -26.36
C LYS A 26 9.50 -7.85 -26.65
N GLU A 27 10.33 -8.18 -27.64
CA GLU A 27 10.70 -9.57 -27.94
C GLU A 27 11.38 -10.26 -26.76
N MET A 28 12.32 -9.58 -26.11
CA MET A 28 13.02 -10.09 -24.93
C MET A 28 12.04 -10.46 -23.81
N PHE A 29 11.14 -9.56 -23.43
CA PHE A 29 10.19 -9.80 -22.34
C PHE A 29 9.10 -10.80 -22.68
N ILE A 30 8.59 -10.81 -23.93
CA ILE A 30 7.61 -11.82 -24.38
C ILE A 30 8.22 -13.23 -24.33
N ARG A 31 9.47 -13.40 -24.79
CA ARG A 31 10.18 -14.69 -24.72
C ARG A 31 10.36 -15.16 -23.28
N SER A 32 10.49 -14.23 -22.34
CA SER A 32 10.53 -14.49 -20.89
C SER A 32 9.14 -14.60 -20.23
N LYS A 33 8.05 -14.69 -21.01
CA LYS A 33 6.67 -14.91 -20.57
C LYS A 33 6.01 -13.73 -19.83
N TYR A 34 6.49 -12.50 -20.05
CA TYR A 34 5.81 -11.30 -19.55
C TYR A 34 4.74 -10.81 -20.53
N ARG A 35 3.68 -10.18 -20.01
CA ARG A 35 2.80 -9.33 -20.81
C ARG A 35 3.51 -8.00 -21.06
N VAL A 36 3.43 -7.47 -22.27
CA VAL A 36 4.18 -6.26 -22.64
C VAL A 36 3.28 -5.22 -23.27
N GLY A 37 3.22 -4.04 -22.64
CA GLY A 37 2.74 -2.80 -23.23
C GLY A 37 3.93 -1.98 -23.75
N SER A 38 3.73 -1.21 -24.82
CA SER A 38 4.78 -0.34 -25.36
C SER A 38 4.21 0.97 -25.88
N SER A 39 4.87 2.08 -25.57
CA SER A 39 4.52 3.43 -26.03
C SER A 39 5.75 4.14 -26.59
N GLN A 40 5.53 5.01 -27.57
CA GLN A 40 6.57 5.87 -28.16
C GLN A 40 6.69 7.25 -27.49
N SER A 41 5.74 7.62 -26.62
CA SER A 41 5.77 8.89 -25.91
C SER A 41 5.45 8.72 -24.43
N ALA A 42 5.93 9.65 -23.62
CA ALA A 42 5.69 9.68 -22.18
C ALA A 42 4.21 9.88 -21.83
N GLU A 43 3.48 10.68 -22.59
CA GLU A 43 2.06 10.95 -22.37
C GLU A 43 1.21 9.70 -22.60
N ALA A 44 1.36 9.05 -23.75
CA ALA A 44 0.67 7.81 -24.05
C ALA A 44 1.13 6.68 -23.12
N GLY A 45 2.41 6.68 -22.73
CA GLY A 45 2.96 5.75 -21.76
C GLY A 45 2.34 5.92 -20.37
N PHE A 46 2.15 7.15 -19.91
CA PHE A 46 1.49 7.42 -18.63
C PHE A 46 0.03 6.96 -18.62
N SER A 47 -0.72 7.21 -19.69
CA SER A 47 -2.10 6.73 -19.83
C SER A 47 -2.15 5.20 -19.79
N MET A 48 -1.28 4.54 -20.56
CA MET A 48 -1.17 3.08 -20.58
C MET A 48 -0.81 2.50 -19.21
N VAL A 49 0.14 3.10 -18.50
CA VAL A 49 0.51 2.67 -17.13
C VAL A 49 -0.67 2.81 -16.17
N SER A 50 -1.46 3.88 -16.31
CA SER A 50 -2.62 4.15 -15.45
C SER A 50 -3.79 3.18 -15.69
N GLU A 51 -3.89 2.61 -16.89
CA GLU A 51 -4.90 1.62 -17.24
C GLU A 51 -4.45 0.19 -16.96
N MET A 52 -3.19 -0.14 -17.28
CA MET A 52 -2.67 -1.50 -17.21
C MET A 52 -2.13 -1.89 -15.83
N PHE A 53 -1.78 -0.92 -14.98
CA PHE A 53 -1.12 -1.12 -13.69
C PHE A 53 0.05 -2.14 -13.77
N PRO A 54 1.10 -1.85 -14.55
CA PRO A 54 2.18 -2.80 -14.76
C PRO A 54 2.98 -3.08 -13.48
N ASP A 55 3.72 -4.19 -13.51
CA ASP A 55 4.63 -4.59 -12.45
C ASP A 55 6.03 -3.97 -12.62
N LEU A 56 6.33 -3.44 -13.80
CA LEU A 56 7.56 -2.72 -14.11
C LEU A 56 7.35 -1.72 -15.23
N ILE A 57 7.99 -0.56 -15.12
CA ILE A 57 8.08 0.44 -16.19
C ILE A 57 9.54 0.57 -16.59
N ILE A 58 9.79 0.57 -17.90
CA ILE A 58 11.10 0.87 -18.48
C ILE A 58 10.90 2.09 -19.35
N SER A 59 11.59 3.19 -19.05
CA SER A 59 11.42 4.46 -19.77
C SER A 59 12.76 5.01 -20.23
N ASP A 60 12.84 5.47 -21.47
CA ASP A 60 13.92 6.36 -21.89
C ASP A 60 13.83 7.70 -21.16
N ILE A 61 14.98 8.33 -20.91
CA ILE A 61 15.07 9.68 -20.34
C ILE A 61 14.76 10.72 -21.42
N SER A 62 15.26 10.53 -22.63
CA SER A 62 15.27 11.50 -23.72
C SER A 62 14.06 11.35 -24.64
N LEU A 63 12.86 11.38 -24.06
CA LEU A 63 11.62 11.33 -24.82
C LEU A 63 11.26 12.73 -25.39
N PRO A 64 10.69 12.81 -26.60
CA PRO A 64 10.15 14.05 -27.14
C PRO A 64 8.90 14.48 -26.37
N GLY A 65 8.73 15.79 -26.18
CA GLY A 65 7.63 16.34 -25.39
C GLY A 65 7.89 16.23 -23.89
N MET A 66 7.07 15.49 -23.16
CA MET A 66 7.35 15.16 -21.77
C MET A 66 8.57 14.24 -21.69
N ASN A 67 9.63 14.68 -21.00
CA ASN A 67 10.82 13.84 -20.83
C ASN A 67 10.57 12.69 -19.82
N GLY A 68 11.43 11.68 -19.83
CA GLY A 68 11.30 10.52 -18.96
C GLY A 68 11.42 10.82 -17.46
N LEU A 69 12.16 11.86 -17.06
CA LEU A 69 12.26 12.30 -15.67
C LEU A 69 10.98 13.03 -15.19
N ASP A 70 10.33 13.79 -16.06
CA ASP A 70 9.01 14.39 -15.79
C ASP A 70 7.96 13.30 -15.62
N LEU A 71 7.97 12.30 -16.51
CA LEU A 71 7.14 11.11 -16.39
C LEU A 71 7.37 10.39 -15.06
N LEU A 72 8.63 10.11 -14.72
CA LEU A 72 9.01 9.48 -13.46
C LEU A 72 8.45 10.25 -12.25
N ARG A 73 8.65 11.58 -12.20
CA ARG A 73 8.08 12.41 -11.14
C ARG A 73 6.57 12.29 -11.07
N LYS A 74 5.88 12.35 -12.21
CA LYS A 74 4.42 12.21 -12.29
C LYS A 74 3.93 10.85 -11.78
N LEU A 75 4.66 9.77 -12.08
CA LEU A 75 4.39 8.43 -11.56
C LEU A 75 4.59 8.36 -10.05
N LYS A 76 5.66 8.96 -9.51
CA LYS A 76 6.00 8.89 -8.09
C LYS A 76 5.10 9.75 -7.18
N ILE A 77 4.48 10.81 -7.69
CA ILE A 77 3.48 11.57 -6.93
C ILE A 77 2.07 10.93 -6.99
N ASN A 78 1.81 10.05 -7.95
CA ASN A 78 0.52 9.37 -8.06
C ASN A 78 0.43 8.24 -7.03
N GLN A 79 -0.54 8.33 -6.11
CA GLN A 79 -0.71 7.40 -4.99
C GLN A 79 -0.86 5.92 -5.40
N HIS A 80 -1.38 5.65 -6.60
CA HIS A 80 -1.61 4.30 -7.09
C HIS A 80 -0.45 3.74 -7.92
N LEU A 81 0.41 4.62 -8.47
CA LEU A 81 1.48 4.24 -9.39
C LEU A 81 2.88 4.36 -8.76
N ARG A 82 3.01 5.10 -7.65
CA ARG A 82 4.31 5.44 -7.04
C ARG A 82 5.17 4.22 -6.64
N LEU A 83 4.52 3.11 -6.32
CA LEU A 83 5.19 1.87 -5.91
C LEU A 83 5.63 1.00 -7.08
N ILE A 84 5.20 1.30 -8.31
CA ILE A 84 5.65 0.56 -9.49
C ILE A 84 7.14 0.88 -9.70
N PRO A 85 8.02 -0.13 -9.79
CA PRO A 85 9.42 0.09 -10.06
C PRO A 85 9.62 0.67 -11.45
N VAL A 86 10.55 1.62 -11.58
CA VAL A 86 10.86 2.29 -12.84
C VAL A 86 12.35 2.16 -13.13
N ILE A 87 12.70 1.56 -14.26
CA ILE A 87 14.07 1.54 -14.79
C ILE A 87 14.19 2.63 -15.84
N MET A 88 15.19 3.50 -15.70
CA MET A 88 15.48 4.53 -16.68
C MET A 88 16.54 4.07 -17.69
N LEU A 89 16.29 4.24 -18.99
CA LEU A 89 17.27 4.06 -20.04
C LEU A 89 17.85 5.42 -20.43
N THR A 90 19.16 5.49 -20.67
CA THR A 90 19.80 6.75 -21.03
C THR A 90 20.92 6.56 -22.03
N ALA A 91 21.04 7.46 -23.00
CA ALA A 91 22.25 7.57 -23.83
C ALA A 91 23.38 8.35 -23.12
N ILE A 92 23.08 9.04 -22.02
CA ILE A 92 24.00 9.94 -21.33
C ILE A 92 24.62 9.21 -20.12
N SER A 93 25.92 8.99 -20.16
CA SER A 93 26.68 8.35 -19.08
C SER A 93 27.16 9.32 -17.99
N GLU A 94 26.80 10.59 -18.07
CA GLU A 94 27.22 11.59 -17.09
C GLU A 94 26.64 11.28 -15.71
N LYS A 95 27.52 11.25 -14.70
CA LYS A 95 27.15 10.91 -13.31
C LYS A 95 26.04 11.81 -12.75
N THR A 96 25.96 13.06 -13.20
CA THR A 96 24.96 14.05 -12.79
C THR A 96 23.54 13.63 -13.14
N THR A 97 23.32 13.17 -14.38
CA THR A 97 22.01 12.68 -14.86
C THR A 97 21.58 11.41 -14.13
N VAL A 98 22.51 10.50 -13.90
CA VAL A 98 22.29 9.26 -13.12
C VAL A 98 21.84 9.58 -11.69
N VAL A 99 22.55 10.49 -11.02
CA VAL A 99 22.23 10.91 -9.65
C VAL A 99 20.85 11.58 -9.60
N GLN A 100 20.50 12.38 -10.61
CA GLN A 100 19.20 13.03 -10.69
C GLN A 100 18.06 12.03 -10.91
N ALA A 101 18.24 11.00 -11.74
CA ALA A 101 17.26 9.94 -11.93
C ALA A 101 17.00 9.15 -10.65
N LEU A 102 18.07 8.75 -9.93
CA LEU A 102 17.95 8.05 -8.65
C LEU A 102 17.27 8.92 -7.58
N ARG A 103 17.64 10.20 -7.49
CA ARG A 103 16.97 11.17 -6.58
C ARG A 103 15.50 11.39 -6.90
N SER A 104 15.10 11.21 -8.15
CA SER A 104 13.70 11.33 -8.60
C SER A 104 12.88 10.07 -8.34
N GLY A 105 13.47 9.03 -7.74
CA GLY A 105 12.79 7.79 -7.34
C GLY A 105 12.86 6.66 -8.35
N ALA A 106 13.78 6.70 -9.32
CA ALA A 106 14.04 5.55 -10.19
C ALA A 106 14.54 4.35 -9.36
N SER A 107 14.07 3.15 -9.71
CA SER A 107 14.50 1.90 -9.06
C SER A 107 15.85 1.41 -9.59
N ASP A 108 16.15 1.73 -10.84
CA ASP A 108 17.46 1.51 -11.46
C ASP A 108 17.65 2.35 -12.72
N TYR A 109 18.85 2.29 -13.31
CA TYR A 109 19.14 2.91 -14.60
C TYR A 109 20.10 2.05 -15.45
N PHE A 110 20.00 2.17 -16.77
CA PHE A 110 20.89 1.51 -17.73
C PHE A 110 21.35 2.50 -18.80
N VAL A 111 22.65 2.53 -19.04
CA VAL A 111 23.25 3.34 -20.12
C VAL A 111 23.22 2.53 -21.43
N LYS A 112 22.73 3.15 -22.51
CA LYS A 112 22.73 2.62 -23.87
C LYS A 112 24.17 2.75 -24.45
N PRO A 113 24.74 1.71 -25.09
CA PRO A 113 24.18 0.37 -25.26
C PRO A 113 24.32 -0.48 -23.98
N PHE A 114 23.27 -1.25 -23.65
CA PHE A 114 23.23 -2.13 -22.48
C PHE A 114 23.15 -3.60 -22.88
N LYS A 115 23.54 -4.49 -21.96
CA LYS A 115 23.33 -5.93 -22.12
C LYS A 115 21.88 -6.28 -21.75
N THR A 116 21.13 -6.78 -22.73
CA THR A 116 19.73 -7.22 -22.55
C THR A 116 19.58 -8.24 -21.43
N SER A 117 20.54 -9.14 -21.27
CA SER A 117 20.56 -10.12 -20.17
C SER A 117 20.61 -9.48 -18.78
N GLN A 118 21.37 -8.39 -18.61
CA GLN A 118 21.48 -7.69 -17.33
C GLN A 118 20.20 -6.91 -17.03
N LEU A 119 19.63 -6.23 -18.04
CA LEU A 119 18.35 -5.55 -17.90
C LEU A 119 17.22 -6.52 -17.53
N LEU A 120 17.15 -7.67 -18.19
CA LEU A 120 16.15 -8.70 -17.92
C LEU A 120 16.30 -9.29 -16.51
N GLN A 121 17.54 -9.60 -16.09
CA GLN A 121 17.81 -10.08 -14.74
C GLN A 121 17.33 -9.07 -13.70
N ARG A 122 17.73 -7.80 -13.84
CA ARG A 122 17.36 -6.75 -12.90
C ARG A 122 15.85 -6.50 -12.86
N SER A 123 15.21 -6.55 -14.02
CA SER A 123 13.76 -6.46 -14.15
C SER A 123 13.07 -7.57 -13.37
N HIS A 124 13.57 -8.81 -13.46
CA HIS A 124 13.03 -9.94 -12.72
C HIS A 124 13.20 -9.79 -11.20
N GLU A 125 14.34 -9.28 -10.75
CA GLU A 125 14.59 -8.97 -9.32
C GLU A 125 13.62 -7.91 -8.81
N LEU A 126 13.48 -6.78 -9.50
CA LEU A 126 12.56 -5.70 -9.10
C LEU A 126 11.09 -6.12 -9.10
N ILE A 127 10.66 -6.91 -10.09
CA ILE A 127 9.30 -7.47 -10.13
C ILE A 127 9.10 -8.43 -8.96
N LYS A 128 10.06 -9.31 -8.65
CA LYS A 128 9.99 -10.21 -7.49
C LYS A 128 9.96 -9.45 -6.17
N GLU A 129 10.78 -8.41 -6.01
CA GLU A 129 10.80 -7.55 -4.83
C GLU A 129 9.44 -6.85 -4.66
N THR A 130 8.88 -6.31 -5.75
CA THR A 130 7.59 -5.62 -5.73
C THR A 130 6.44 -6.59 -5.47
N ILE A 131 6.46 -7.78 -6.07
CA ILE A 131 5.50 -8.85 -5.78
C ILE A 131 5.69 -9.36 -4.36
N ALA A 132 6.91 -9.45 -3.82
CA ALA A 132 7.14 -9.82 -2.44
C ALA A 132 6.56 -8.75 -1.49
N ILE A 133 6.78 -7.46 -1.77
CA ILE A 133 6.19 -6.34 -1.03
C ILE A 133 4.66 -6.35 -1.14
N LYS A 134 4.10 -6.49 -2.36
CA LYS A 134 2.66 -6.65 -2.59
C LYS A 134 2.12 -7.91 -1.90
N SER A 135 2.83 -9.04 -1.93
CA SER A 135 2.40 -10.30 -1.32
C SER A 135 2.52 -10.29 0.21
N ASN A 136 3.46 -9.52 0.76
CA ASN A 136 3.51 -9.20 2.20
C ASN A 136 2.42 -8.18 2.58
N LEU A 137 1.99 -7.31 1.65
CA LEU A 137 0.77 -6.52 1.76
C LEU A 137 -0.51 -7.38 1.57
N HIS A 138 -0.41 -8.57 0.96
CA HIS A 138 -1.53 -9.45 0.59
C HIS A 138 -1.57 -10.80 1.33
N LYS A 139 -0.70 -11.05 2.33
CA LYS A 139 -0.94 -12.10 3.33
C LYS A 139 -2.00 -11.60 4.32
N THR A 140 -3.24 -11.61 3.82
CA THR A 140 -4.56 -11.61 4.49
C THR A 140 -4.70 -10.81 5.77
N GLU A 141 -5.02 -9.51 5.67
CA GLU A 141 -5.71 -8.79 6.73
C GLU A 141 -6.63 -7.73 6.09
N ARG A 142 -7.95 -7.83 6.28
CA ARG A 142 -8.82 -6.66 6.10
C ARG A 142 -8.22 -5.53 6.95
N PRO A 143 -8.21 -4.26 6.49
CA PRO A 143 -7.66 -3.18 7.30
C PRO A 143 -8.37 -3.08 8.65
N VAL A 144 -9.62 -3.56 8.70
CA VAL A 144 -10.40 -3.79 9.91
C VAL A 144 -10.97 -5.21 9.91
N ALA A 145 -10.71 -5.97 10.97
CA ALA A 145 -11.43 -7.22 11.26
C ALA A 145 -12.55 -6.93 12.28
N MET A 146 -13.69 -7.64 12.16
CA MET A 146 -14.82 -7.49 13.08
C MET A 146 -15.24 -8.84 13.64
N LEU A 147 -15.34 -8.93 14.97
CA LEU A 147 -15.87 -10.09 15.68
C LEU A 147 -17.04 -9.66 16.56
N ARG A 148 -18.15 -10.40 16.50
CA ARG A 148 -19.29 -10.19 17.38
C ARG A 148 -19.50 -11.42 18.26
N GLN A 149 -19.44 -11.23 19.56
CA GLN A 149 -19.63 -12.32 20.52
C GLN A 149 -20.13 -11.78 21.87
N HIS A 150 -21.09 -12.47 22.50
CA HIS A 150 -21.59 -12.14 23.85
C HIS A 150 -22.01 -10.66 24.06
N GLY A 151 -22.61 -10.02 23.05
CA GLY A 151 -23.00 -8.59 23.15
C GLY A 151 -21.82 -7.62 23.08
N LEU A 152 -20.65 -8.09 22.65
CA LEU A 152 -19.50 -7.28 22.31
C LEU A 152 -19.30 -7.25 20.79
N THR A 153 -18.96 -6.08 20.28
CA THR A 153 -18.43 -5.94 18.92
C THR A 153 -16.99 -5.47 18.99
N PHE A 154 -16.08 -6.30 18.53
CA PHE A 154 -14.65 -6.04 18.50
C PHE A 154 -14.23 -5.66 17.08
N PHE A 155 -13.59 -4.51 16.95
CA PHE A 155 -12.94 -4.04 15.74
C PHE A 155 -11.42 -4.09 15.94
N GLU A 156 -10.73 -4.89 15.14
CA GLU A 156 -9.26 -4.88 15.13
C GLU A 156 -8.77 -4.07 13.94
N ILE A 157 -8.00 -3.02 14.19
CA ILE A 157 -7.39 -2.23 13.13
C ILE A 157 -5.99 -2.75 12.91
N ARG A 158 -5.83 -3.41 11.76
CA ARG A 158 -4.62 -4.13 11.37
C ARG A 158 -3.68 -3.28 10.53
N GLN A 159 -4.24 -2.32 9.80
CA GLN A 159 -3.50 -1.44 8.90
C GLN A 159 -3.98 0.00 8.99
N PHE A 160 -3.16 0.89 8.46
CA PHE A 160 -3.46 2.31 8.39
C PHE A 160 -4.80 2.61 7.71
N PRO A 161 -5.60 3.53 8.28
CA PRO A 161 -6.80 4.00 7.61
C PRO A 161 -6.38 4.81 6.38
N ASN A 162 -6.70 4.28 5.20
CA ASN A 162 -6.78 5.07 3.98
C ASN A 162 -8.24 5.49 3.75
N ARG A 163 -8.51 6.25 2.68
CA ARG A 163 -9.88 6.65 2.32
C ARG A 163 -10.82 5.43 2.22
N ASN A 164 -10.33 4.32 1.68
CA ASN A 164 -11.11 3.08 1.55
C ASN A 164 -11.41 2.46 2.93
N THR A 165 -10.51 2.53 3.91
CA THR A 165 -10.75 2.05 5.29
C THR A 165 -11.81 2.88 6.00
N VAL A 166 -11.79 4.21 5.83
CA VAL A 166 -12.80 5.10 6.42
C VAL A 166 -14.17 4.85 5.79
N GLU A 167 -14.24 4.78 4.47
CA GLU A 167 -15.48 4.44 3.75
C GLU A 167 -15.97 3.05 4.14
N TYR A 168 -15.07 2.05 4.23
CA TYR A 168 -15.40 0.71 4.72
C TYR A 168 -16.00 0.75 6.12
N PHE A 169 -15.38 1.50 7.04
CA PHE A 169 -15.87 1.64 8.40
C PHE A 169 -17.27 2.30 8.43
N GLN A 170 -17.51 3.31 7.59
CA GLN A 170 -18.84 3.92 7.44
C GLN A 170 -19.87 2.93 6.91
N THR A 171 -19.50 2.04 5.99
CA THR A 171 -20.41 0.97 5.52
C THR A 171 -20.70 -0.07 6.60
N LEU A 172 -19.74 -0.39 7.47
CA LEU A 172 -20.01 -1.24 8.63
C LEU A 172 -20.98 -0.56 9.61
N LEU A 173 -20.91 0.77 9.73
CA LEU A 173 -21.79 1.59 10.56
C LEU A 173 -23.10 2.03 9.89
N THR A 174 -23.62 1.27 8.93
CA THR A 174 -24.91 1.56 8.28
C THR A 174 -26.06 1.71 9.30
N ALA A 175 -27.15 2.36 8.90
CA ALA A 175 -28.34 2.52 9.73
C ALA A 175 -28.90 1.17 10.23
N SER A 176 -28.76 0.10 9.43
CA SER A 176 -29.16 -1.26 9.82
C SER A 176 -28.33 -1.80 10.98
N PHE A 177 -27.01 -1.60 10.95
CA PHE A 177 -26.10 -1.92 12.06
C PHE A 177 -26.49 -1.12 13.32
N ARG A 178 -26.65 0.21 13.20
CA ARG A 178 -27.01 1.09 14.34
C ARG A 178 -28.34 0.72 15.01
N ASN A 179 -29.31 0.24 14.24
CA ASN A 179 -30.62 -0.15 14.75
C ASN A 179 -30.58 -1.51 15.49
N GLN A 180 -29.63 -2.39 15.13
CA GLN A 180 -29.47 -3.71 15.75
C GLN A 180 -28.54 -3.73 16.97
N THR A 181 -27.68 -2.72 17.14
CA THR A 181 -26.62 -2.69 18.16
C THR A 181 -26.98 -1.93 19.44
N ARG A 182 -28.28 -1.79 19.76
CA ARG A 182 -28.76 -0.92 20.85
C ARG A 182 -28.02 -1.05 22.20
N ASN A 183 -27.41 -2.21 22.51
CA ASN A 183 -26.67 -2.47 23.74
C ASN A 183 -25.30 -3.16 23.55
N ASP A 184 -24.71 -3.16 22.35
CA ASP A 184 -23.42 -3.81 22.16
C ASP A 184 -22.28 -2.88 22.60
N ASN A 185 -21.40 -3.39 23.46
CA ASN A 185 -20.20 -2.65 23.85
C ASN A 185 -19.15 -2.77 22.74
N PHE A 186 -18.70 -1.62 22.23
CA PHE A 186 -17.72 -1.57 21.15
C PHE A 186 -16.30 -1.52 21.71
N ILE A 187 -15.47 -2.42 21.23
CA ILE A 187 -14.04 -2.46 21.55
C ILE A 187 -13.27 -2.26 20.24
N VAL A 188 -12.33 -1.33 20.23
CA VAL A 188 -11.48 -1.03 19.09
C VAL A 188 -10.03 -1.30 19.49
N ASP A 189 -9.41 -2.33 18.91
CA ASP A 189 -8.01 -2.68 19.13
C ASP A 189 -7.13 -2.06 18.06
N ILE A 190 -6.25 -1.16 18.49
CA ILE A 190 -5.27 -0.48 17.64
C ILE A 190 -3.83 -0.91 17.96
N ARG A 191 -3.64 -1.88 18.86
CA ARG A 191 -2.29 -2.38 19.18
C ARG A 191 -1.54 -2.96 17.97
N PRO A 192 -2.19 -3.65 17.00
CA PRO A 192 -1.51 -4.14 15.80
C PRO A 192 -0.97 -3.01 14.91
N VAL A 193 -1.49 -1.78 15.06
CA VAL A 193 -1.07 -0.65 14.24
C VAL A 193 0.39 -0.30 14.53
N SER A 194 1.23 -0.43 13.51
CA SER A 194 2.68 -0.32 13.63
C SER A 194 3.19 1.13 13.78
N GLU A 195 2.48 2.13 13.24
CA GLU A 195 2.90 3.54 13.15
C GLU A 195 1.63 4.46 13.15
N GLY A 196 1.73 5.81 13.19
CA GLY A 196 0.57 6.61 12.76
C GLY A 196 0.34 8.07 13.10
N GLY A 197 1.10 8.68 14.01
CA GLY A 197 1.12 10.13 14.24
C GLY A 197 -0.24 10.84 14.08
N GLU A 198 -0.28 11.91 13.26
CA GLU A 198 -1.48 12.70 13.01
C GLU A 198 -2.63 11.97 12.28
N ILE A 199 -2.32 10.94 11.49
CA ILE A 199 -3.33 10.20 10.73
C ILE A 199 -4.18 9.36 11.68
N LEU A 200 -3.51 8.69 12.63
CA LEU A 200 -4.17 7.93 13.69
C LEU A 200 -5.07 8.85 14.52
N GLN A 201 -4.58 10.04 14.87
CA GLN A 201 -5.37 11.05 15.58
C GLN A 201 -6.66 11.43 14.87
N LYS A 202 -6.59 11.81 13.59
CA LYS A 202 -7.75 12.21 12.80
C LYS A 202 -8.77 11.08 12.67
N PHE A 203 -8.29 9.85 12.50
CA PHE A 203 -9.14 8.68 12.41
C PHE A 203 -9.86 8.37 13.73
N LEU A 204 -9.16 8.44 14.87
CA LEU A 204 -9.77 8.20 16.19
C LEU A 204 -10.83 9.24 16.53
N GLN A 205 -10.57 10.52 16.22
CA GLN A 205 -11.59 11.57 16.36
C GLN A 205 -12.80 11.30 15.47
N PHE A 206 -12.59 10.79 14.25
CA PHE A 206 -13.66 10.37 13.37
C PHE A 206 -14.48 9.21 13.97
N LEU A 207 -13.82 8.20 14.56
CA LEU A 207 -14.51 7.09 15.23
C LEU A 207 -15.37 7.58 16.39
N ILE A 208 -14.79 8.33 17.33
CA ILE A 208 -15.50 8.86 18.50
C ILE A 208 -16.74 9.65 18.08
N LYS A 209 -16.61 10.53 17.08
CA LYS A 209 -17.75 11.29 16.52
C LYS A 209 -18.79 10.39 15.88
N SER A 210 -18.37 9.36 15.14
CA SER A 210 -19.28 8.48 14.40
C SER A 210 -20.09 7.54 15.29
N PHE A 211 -19.57 7.21 16.48
CA PHE A 211 -20.24 6.34 17.44
C PHE A 211 -21.03 7.07 18.52
N HIS A 212 -20.97 8.41 18.62
CA HIS A 212 -21.76 9.12 19.61
C HIS A 212 -23.28 8.82 19.44
N PRO A 213 -24.04 8.47 20.49
CA PRO A 213 -23.70 8.53 21.93
C PRO A 213 -23.17 7.22 22.55
N PHE A 214 -22.85 6.20 21.75
CA PHE A 214 -22.37 4.91 22.26
C PHE A 214 -20.97 5.03 22.87
N LYS A 215 -20.74 4.26 23.93
CA LYS A 215 -19.43 4.18 24.59
C LYS A 215 -18.49 3.30 23.78
N LEU A 216 -17.40 3.88 23.28
CA LEU A 216 -16.28 3.14 22.69
C LEU A 216 -15.26 2.81 23.78
N ARG A 217 -14.67 1.62 23.71
CA ARG A 217 -13.48 1.24 24.47
C ARG A 217 -12.34 0.98 23.49
N PHE A 218 -11.17 1.52 23.77
CA PHE A 218 -9.97 1.39 22.96
C PHE A 218 -8.92 0.58 23.69
N LEU A 219 -8.41 -0.43 23.02
CA LEU A 219 -7.26 -1.20 23.45
C LEU A 219 -6.03 -0.67 22.68
N VAL A 220 -5.15 0.04 23.37
CA VAL A 220 -4.19 0.97 22.73
C VAL A 220 -2.72 0.59 22.95
N GLY A 221 -2.42 -0.14 24.03
CA GLY A 221 -1.06 -0.58 24.35
C GLY A 221 -0.05 0.57 24.29
N ARG A 222 0.96 0.43 23.43
CA ARG A 222 2.03 1.43 23.26
C ARG A 222 1.59 2.81 22.76
N HIS A 223 0.36 2.93 22.24
CA HIS A 223 -0.19 4.20 21.75
C HIS A 223 -0.94 5.01 22.84
N TYR A 224 -0.88 4.59 24.10
CA TYR A 224 -1.60 5.24 25.20
C TYR A 224 -1.26 6.72 25.39
N ALA A 225 0.03 7.07 25.39
CA ALA A 225 0.47 8.45 25.58
C ALA A 225 -0.08 9.35 24.47
N LEU A 226 -0.03 8.89 23.21
CA LEU A 226 -0.66 9.59 22.09
C LEU A 226 -2.14 9.81 22.39
N MET A 227 -2.90 8.78 22.79
CA MET A 227 -4.34 8.88 23.06
C MET A 227 -4.72 9.90 24.13
N MET A 228 -3.88 10.08 25.16
CA MET A 228 -4.10 11.06 26.22
C MET A 228 -4.04 12.51 25.69
N ASP A 229 -3.28 12.76 24.62
CA ASP A 229 -3.17 14.09 24.01
C ASP A 229 -4.34 14.41 23.05
N LEU A 230 -5.09 13.39 22.61
CA LEU A 230 -6.06 13.52 21.51
C LEU A 230 -7.49 13.84 21.94
N VAL A 231 -7.84 13.43 23.16
CA VAL A 231 -9.19 13.55 23.71
C VAL A 231 -9.06 14.21 25.06
N ARG A 232 -9.99 15.11 25.38
CA ARG A 232 -9.97 15.83 26.66
C ARG A 232 -9.95 14.80 27.80
N VAL A 233 -8.96 14.95 28.67
CA VAL A 233 -8.58 14.01 29.75
C VAL A 233 -9.79 13.57 30.60
N GLU A 234 -10.81 14.41 30.69
CA GLU A 234 -12.03 14.21 31.47
C GLU A 234 -12.97 13.11 30.92
N ASP A 235 -12.87 12.74 29.64
CA ASP A 235 -13.82 11.81 28.97
C ASP A 235 -13.31 10.36 28.85
N MET A 236 -12.05 10.08 29.20
CA MET A 236 -11.31 8.91 28.67
C MET A 236 -10.90 7.82 29.67
N ASP A 237 -10.88 8.09 30.98
CA ASP A 237 -10.21 7.20 31.95
C ASP A 237 -10.77 5.77 32.05
N GLN A 238 -12.02 5.53 31.61
CA GLN A 238 -12.63 4.19 31.59
C GLN A 238 -12.76 3.59 30.18
N GLN A 239 -12.26 4.30 29.17
CA GLN A 239 -12.39 3.90 27.77
C GLN A 239 -11.06 3.46 27.17
N LEU A 240 -9.93 3.67 27.83
CA LEU A 240 -8.61 3.29 27.34
C LEU A 240 -8.02 2.13 28.14
N PHE A 241 -7.47 1.14 27.45
CA PHE A 241 -6.88 -0.04 28.05
C PHE A 241 -5.49 -0.30 27.48
N LEU A 242 -4.52 -0.57 28.35
CA LEU A 242 -3.13 -0.86 27.99
C LEU A 242 -2.95 -2.34 27.57
N SER A 243 -3.73 -3.24 28.16
CA SER A 243 -3.68 -4.67 27.87
C SER A 243 -5.06 -5.32 27.79
N VAL A 244 -5.12 -6.52 27.20
CA VAL A 244 -6.34 -7.35 27.18
C VAL A 244 -6.78 -7.70 28.61
N ALA A 245 -5.83 -7.96 29.51
CA ALA A 245 -6.12 -8.31 30.89
C ALA A 245 -6.83 -7.15 31.64
N ASP A 246 -6.39 -5.91 31.42
CA ASP A 246 -7.03 -4.73 32.02
C ASP A 246 -8.47 -4.58 31.53
N LEU A 247 -8.68 -4.81 30.23
CA LEU A 247 -10.00 -4.77 29.61
C LEU A 247 -10.91 -5.89 30.12
N GLU A 248 -10.41 -7.13 30.21
CA GLU A 248 -11.15 -8.27 30.77
C GLU A 248 -11.55 -8.02 32.22
N ASN A 249 -10.64 -7.50 33.05
CA ASN A 249 -10.91 -7.15 34.44
C ASN A 249 -11.99 -6.07 34.57
N SER A 250 -11.96 -5.06 33.70
CA SER A 250 -12.98 -4.00 33.67
C SER A 250 -14.35 -4.49 33.20
N LEU A 251 -14.38 -5.44 32.26
CA LEU A 251 -15.63 -6.00 31.73
C LEU A 251 -16.18 -7.16 32.57
N GLY A 252 -15.36 -7.78 33.43
CA GLY A 252 -15.73 -8.96 34.20
C GLY A 252 -15.94 -10.22 33.35
N ILE A 253 -15.34 -10.29 32.15
CA ILE A 253 -15.45 -11.44 31.24
C ILE A 253 -14.09 -11.78 30.61
N LYS A 254 -13.94 -13.02 30.13
CA LYS A 254 -12.81 -13.41 29.26
C LYS A 254 -13.15 -13.19 27.80
N LEU A 255 -12.23 -12.59 27.06
CA LEU A 255 -12.35 -12.35 25.63
C LEU A 255 -11.89 -13.59 24.84
N PRO A 256 -12.45 -13.84 23.64
CA PRO A 256 -11.98 -14.91 22.77
C PRO A 256 -10.51 -14.71 22.39
N ASN A 257 -9.83 -15.79 21.97
CA ASN A 257 -8.43 -15.71 21.53
C ASN A 257 -8.35 -14.85 20.27
N LEU A 258 -7.97 -13.58 20.43
CA LEU A 258 -7.96 -12.55 19.39
C LEU A 258 -7.07 -12.92 18.19
N ASN A 259 -6.18 -13.91 18.34
CA ASN A 259 -5.34 -14.44 17.26
C ASN A 259 -6.09 -15.35 16.27
N GLN A 260 -7.39 -15.66 16.47
CA GLN A 260 -8.18 -16.55 15.60
C GLN A 260 -8.91 -15.83 14.45
N LEU A 261 -8.67 -14.53 14.26
CA LEU A 261 -9.22 -13.73 13.19
C LEU A 261 -8.44 -13.98 11.88
N GLN A 262 -8.79 -15.05 11.15
CA GLN A 262 -8.34 -15.36 9.79
C GLN A 262 -9.30 -14.80 8.73
#